data_AF-A0A5M8Q4H9-F1
#
_entry.id   AF-A0A5M8Q4H9-F1
#
_cell.length_a   1.000
_cell.length_b   1.000
_cell.length_c   1.000
_cell.angle_alpha   90.00
_cell.angle_beta   90.00
_cell.angle_gamma   90.00
#
_symmetry.space_group_name_H-M   'P 1'
#
loop_
_entity.id
_entity.type
_entity.pdbx_description
1 polymer ?
#
loop_
_entity_poly.entity_id
_entity_poly.type
_entity_poly.pdbx_seq_one_letter_code
_entity_poly.pdbx_strand_id
1 'polypeptide(L)'
;MKKEEQVLKAINRLVSGDKSPVHLPVSPEAICEVSGVPLEQVHACCKTLEAHGYVMSSRVRAIVRYYYITKAGIKEALNPSLPLYLFNSSGISARNSY
;
A
#
# COMPACT_ATOMS: atom_id res chain seq x y z
N MET A 1 3.39 14.86 -2.23
CA MET A 1 2.81 13.56 -2.65
C MET A 1 2.21 12.88 -1.43
N LYS A 2 1.09 12.19 -1.58
CA LYS A 2 0.47 11.42 -0.49
C LYS A 2 1.27 10.14 -0.25
N LYS A 3 1.47 9.76 1.02
CA LYS A 3 2.36 8.65 1.39
C LYS A 3 1.84 7.30 0.89
N GLU A 4 0.53 7.12 0.90
CA GLU A 4 -0.17 5.93 0.41
C GLU A 4 0.00 5.76 -1.10
N GLU A 5 -0.09 6.85 -1.86
CA GLU A 5 0.16 6.84 -3.30
C GLU A 5 1.63 6.49 -3.60
N GLN A 6 2.56 7.06 -2.83
CA GLN A 6 3.99 6.78 -2.96
C GLN A 6 4.30 5.31 -2.66
N VAL A 7 3.69 4.74 -1.61
CA VAL A 7 3.78 3.32 -1.28
C VAL A 7 3.17 2.46 -2.39
N LEU A 8 1.99 2.80 -2.90
CA LEU A 8 1.31 2.05 -3.95
C LEU A 8 2.12 2.06 -5.27
N LYS A 9 2.70 3.21 -5.64
CA LYS A 9 3.60 3.33 -6.79
C LYS A 9 4.89 2.54 -6.60
N ALA A 10 5.44 2.53 -5.39
CA ALA A 10 6.63 1.72 -5.06
C ALA A 10 6.36 0.23 -5.21
N ILE A 11 5.23 -0.25 -4.68
CA ILE A 11 4.77 -1.64 -4.86
C ILE A 11 4.62 -1.92 -6.36
N ASN A 12 3.89 -1.08 -7.11
CA ASN A 12 3.70 -1.30 -8.54
C ASN A 12 5.03 -1.33 -9.32
N ARG A 13 6.00 -0.48 -8.97
CA ARG A 13 7.36 -0.51 -9.57
C ARG A 13 8.09 -1.81 -9.29
N LEU A 14 8.02 -2.32 -8.06
CA LEU A 14 8.62 -3.60 -7.68
C LEU A 14 8.02 -4.77 -8.47
N VAL A 15 6.71 -4.74 -8.76
CA VAL A 15 6.06 -5.81 -9.53
C VAL A 15 6.18 -5.61 -11.05
N SER A 16 6.21 -4.37 -11.55
CA SER A 16 6.24 -4.07 -12.99
C SER A 16 7.57 -4.43 -13.67
N GLY A 17 8.65 -4.63 -12.90
CA GLY A 17 9.92 -5.11 -13.43
C GLY A 17 9.90 -6.57 -13.87
N ASP A 18 8.93 -7.35 -13.38
CA ASP A 18 8.87 -8.79 -13.62
C ASP A 18 7.76 -9.13 -14.60
N LYS A 19 8.11 -9.74 -15.74
CA LYS A 19 7.13 -10.20 -16.76
C LYS A 19 6.34 -11.43 -16.32
N SER A 20 6.55 -11.93 -15.11
CA SER A 20 5.85 -13.10 -14.60
C SER A 20 4.35 -12.83 -14.40
N PRO A 21 3.45 -13.72 -14.85
CA PRO A 21 2.00 -13.59 -14.65
C PRO A 21 1.59 -13.73 -13.17
N VAL A 22 2.52 -14.12 -12.30
CA VAL A 22 2.29 -14.31 -10.87
C VAL A 22 2.61 -13.00 -10.16
N HIS A 23 1.61 -12.34 -9.59
CA HIS A 23 1.82 -11.17 -8.75
C HIS A 23 2.85 -11.51 -7.65
N LEU A 24 4.03 -10.88 -7.70
CA LEU A 24 5.10 -11.19 -6.76
C LEU A 24 4.75 -10.69 -5.36
N PRO A 25 5.00 -11.50 -4.32
CA PRO A 25 4.91 -11.04 -2.94
C PRO A 25 5.96 -9.97 -2.68
N VAL A 26 5.52 -8.80 -2.25
CA VAL A 26 6.41 -7.69 -1.89
C VAL A 26 6.54 -7.60 -0.37
N SER A 27 7.77 -7.58 0.15
CA SER A 27 8.02 -7.37 1.57
C SER A 27 7.91 -5.88 1.95
N PRO A 28 7.46 -5.56 3.17
CA PRO A 28 7.43 -4.18 3.67
C PRO A 28 8.81 -3.53 3.72
N GLU A 29 9.88 -4.31 3.88
CA GLU A 29 11.26 -3.80 3.83
C GLU A 29 11.61 -3.30 2.42
N ALA A 30 11.32 -4.07 1.38
CA ALA A 30 11.54 -3.65 0.00
C ALA A 30 10.72 -2.40 -0.36
N ILE A 31 9.50 -2.31 0.15
CA ILE A 31 8.65 -1.12 -0.02
C ILE A 31 9.27 0.09 0.68
N CYS A 32 9.79 -0.08 1.90
CA CYS A 32 10.49 0.97 2.65
C CYS A 32 11.70 1.50 1.87
N GLU A 33 12.53 0.62 1.30
CA GLU A 33 13.70 0.99 0.50
C GLU A 33 13.32 1.76 -0.77
N VAL A 34 12.33 1.27 -1.53
CA VAL A 34 11.94 1.91 -2.80
C VAL A 34 11.13 3.19 -2.59
N SER A 35 10.27 3.23 -1.58
CA SER A 35 9.42 4.39 -1.30
C SER A 35 10.15 5.47 -0.50
N GLY A 36 11.20 5.12 0.26
CA GLY A 36 11.83 6.04 1.22
C GLY A 36 10.93 6.41 2.41
N VAL A 37 9.82 5.69 2.60
CA VAL A 37 8.88 5.88 3.71
C VAL A 37 9.29 4.92 4.84
N PRO A 38 9.32 5.36 6.10
CA PRO A 38 9.72 4.50 7.21
C PRO A 38 8.77 3.31 7.38
N LEU A 39 9.32 2.18 7.83
CA LEU A 39 8.63 0.89 7.91
C LEU A 39 7.27 0.96 8.62
N GLU A 40 7.17 1.70 9.73
CA GLU A 40 5.90 1.90 10.45
C GLU A 40 4.83 2.59 9.58
N GLN A 41 5.21 3.60 8.81
CA GLN A 41 4.29 4.29 7.91
C GLN A 41 3.95 3.42 6.72
N VAL A 42 4.89 2.59 6.22
CA VAL A 42 4.61 1.58 5.19
C VAL A 42 3.55 0.61 5.69
N HIS A 43 3.69 0.07 6.91
CA HIS A 43 2.68 -0.83 7.48
C HIS A 43 1.31 -0.17 7.58
N ALA A 44 1.25 1.09 8.00
CA ALA A 44 -0.01 1.81 8.12
C ALA A 44 -0.64 2.12 6.75
N CYS A 45 0.18 2.54 5.77
CA CYS A 45 -0.26 2.75 4.39
C CYS A 45 -0.76 1.44 3.77
N CYS A 46 -0.02 0.34 3.91
CA CYS A 46 -0.43 -0.97 3.40
C CYS A 46 -1.75 -1.44 4.01
N LYS A 47 -1.99 -1.19 5.30
CA LYS A 47 -3.29 -1.47 5.94
C LYS A 47 -4.43 -0.66 5.31
N THR A 48 -4.21 0.63 5.06
CA THR A 48 -5.21 1.47 4.39
C THR A 48 -5.47 1.00 2.97
N LEU A 49 -4.41 0.72 2.20
CA LEU A 49 -4.51 0.20 0.84
C LEU A 49 -5.21 -1.17 0.79
N GLU A 50 -5.02 -2.01 1.82
CA GLU A 50 -5.71 -3.29 1.98
C GLU A 50 -7.20 -3.10 2.24
N ALA A 51 -7.57 -2.16 3.12
CA ALA A 51 -8.98 -1.82 3.38
C ALA A 51 -9.72 -1.33 2.13
N HIS A 52 -9.02 -0.66 1.21
CA HIS A 52 -9.56 -0.24 -0.08
C HIS A 52 -9.47 -1.31 -1.18
N GLY A 53 -8.84 -2.46 -0.94
CA GLY A 53 -8.70 -3.53 -1.91
C GLY A 53 -7.64 -3.31 -2.99
N TYR A 54 -6.71 -2.36 -2.81
CA TYR A 54 -5.58 -2.14 -3.73
C TYR A 54 -4.44 -3.12 -3.52
N VAL A 55 -4.26 -3.60 -2.30
CA VAL A 55 -3.29 -4.62 -1.96
C VAL A 55 -3.95 -5.71 -1.12
N MET A 56 -3.40 -6.90 -1.16
CA MET A 56 -3.77 -8.00 -0.29
C MET A 56 -2.58 -8.38 0.56
N SER A 57 -2.76 -8.47 1.87
CA SER A 57 -1.74 -9.05 2.73
C SER A 57 -1.87 -10.57 2.75
N SER A 58 -0.74 -11.27 2.66
CA SER A 58 -0.64 -12.69 2.95
C SER A 58 0.37 -12.91 4.06
N ARG A 59 0.05 -13.84 4.95
CA ARG A 59 0.93 -14.22 6.06
C ARG A 59 1.51 -15.58 5.73
N VAL A 60 2.80 -15.62 5.41
CA VAL A 60 3.52 -16.88 5.28
C VAL A 60 4.26 -17.11 6.60
N ARG A 61 3.86 -18.16 7.33
CA ARG A 61 4.46 -18.57 8.62
C ARG A 61 4.55 -17.45 9.67
N ALA A 62 3.42 -16.85 10.04
CA ALA A 62 3.18 -15.96 11.21
C ALA A 62 4.07 -14.71 11.41
N ILE A 63 5.25 -14.62 10.82
CA ILE A 63 6.30 -13.63 11.12
C ILE A 63 6.45 -12.66 9.95
N VAL A 64 6.34 -13.14 8.71
CA VAL A 64 6.56 -12.30 7.52
C VAL A 64 5.23 -11.99 6.83
N ARG A 65 4.91 -10.69 6.73
CA ARG A 65 3.79 -10.18 5.94
C ARG A 65 4.28 -9.85 4.54
N TYR A 66 3.67 -10.47 3.55
CA TYR A 66 3.88 -10.15 2.15
C TYR A 66 2.65 -9.44 1.61
N TYR A 67 2.86 -8.48 0.72
CA TYR A 67 1.77 -7.76 0.06
C TYR A 67 1.74 -8.10 -1.43
N TYR A 68 0.54 -8.30 -1.93
CA TYR A 68 0.26 -8.53 -3.34
C TYR A 68 -0.53 -7.34 -3.85
N ILE A 69 -0.11 -6.74 -4.96
CA ILE A 69 -0.89 -5.69 -5.60
C ILE A 69 -2.07 -6.31 -6.36
N THR A 70 -3.27 -5.75 -6.18
CA THR A 70 -4.45 -6.19 -6.92
C THR A 70 -4.53 -5.49 -8.28
N LYS A 71 -5.38 -5.98 -9.18
CA LYS A 71 -5.68 -5.28 -10.44
C LYS A 71 -6.19 -3.85 -10.22
N ALA A 72 -6.93 -3.61 -9.13
CA ALA A 72 -7.37 -2.27 -8.75
C ALA A 72 -6.17 -1.41 -8.31
N GLY A 73 -5.26 -1.97 -7.51
CA GLY A 73 -4.04 -1.27 -7.08
C GLY A 73 -3.12 -0.89 -8.24
N ILE A 74 -2.98 -1.75 -9.26
CA ILE A 74 -2.21 -1.46 -10.46
C ILE A 74 -2.84 -0.28 -11.24
N LYS A 75 -4.17 -0.31 -11.43
CA LYS A 75 -4.88 0.79 -12.11
C LYS A 75 -4.72 2.11 -11.37
N GLU A 76 -4.84 2.08 -10.04
CA GLU A 76 -4.71 3.25 -9.18
C GLU A 76 -3.25 3.77 -9.13
N ALA A 77 -2.26 2.88 -9.18
CA ALA A 77 -0.86 3.26 -9.27
C ALA A 77 -0.52 3.99 -10.58
N LEU A 78 -1.18 3.60 -11.68
CA LEU A 78 -1.02 4.20 -13.01
C LEU A 78 -1.84 5.49 -13.17
N ASN A 79 -3.07 5.50 -12.65
CA ASN A 79 -4.00 6.62 -12.70
C ASN A 79 -4.50 6.91 -11.28
N PRO A 80 -3.77 7.73 -10.49
CA PRO A 80 -4.20 8.09 -9.15
C PRO A 80 -5.45 8.96 -9.27
N SER A 81 -6.60 8.35 -8.98
CA SER A 81 -7.92 8.97 -9.11
C SER A 81 -8.58 9.14 -7.76
N LEU A 82 -8.17 8.36 -6.76
CA LEU A 82 -8.72 8.46 -5.43
C LEU A 82 -8.05 9.53 -4.60
N PRO A 83 -8.87 10.33 -3.89
CA PRO A 83 -8.38 11.10 -2.78
C PRO A 83 -8.13 10.12 -1.62
N LEU A 84 -7.02 9.38 -1.65
CA LEU A 84 -6.54 8.60 -0.50
C LEU A 84 -6.32 9.61 0.63
N TYR A 85 -7.30 9.74 1.51
CA TYR A 85 -7.25 10.51 2.73
C TYR A 85 -7.21 9.46 3.82
N LEU A 86 -6.06 9.22 4.45
CA LEU A 86 -5.98 8.73 5.83
C LEU A 86 -4.52 8.59 6.30
N PHE A 87 -3.79 9.70 6.28
CA PHE A 87 -2.86 9.97 7.38
C PHE A 87 -3.02 11.41 7.83
N ASN A 88 -4.14 11.68 8.50
CA ASN A 88 -4.24 12.88 9.32
C ASN A 88 -3.45 12.59 10.60
N SER A 89 -2.15 12.91 10.60
CA SER A 89 -1.39 13.13 11.83
C SER A 89 -1.75 14.49 12.44
N SER A 90 -3.06 14.72 12.55
CA SER A 90 -3.70 15.84 13.23
C SER A 90 -4.86 15.23 13.99
N GLY A 91 -4.79 15.25 15.32
CA GLY A 91 -5.83 14.69 16.17
C GLY A 91 -7.20 15.35 15.95
N ILE A 92 -8.21 14.67 16.51
CA ILE A 92 -9.54 15.19 16.88
C ILE A 92 -10.59 15.31 15.75
N SER A 93 -11.79 14.85 16.12
CA SER A 93 -13.13 15.14 15.57
C SER A 93 -13.51 14.58 14.20
N ALA A 94 -14.36 13.55 14.20
CA ALA A 94 -15.81 13.73 14.29
C ALA A 94 -16.51 12.48 13.74
N ARG A 95 -17.31 11.81 14.58
CA ARG A 95 -18.46 11.07 14.08
C ARG A 95 -19.59 11.18 15.08
N ASN A 96 -20.21 12.37 15.05
CA ASN A 96 -21.58 12.57 15.50
C ASN A 96 -22.46 12.42 14.26
N SER A 97 -23.45 11.54 14.31
CA SER A 97 -24.64 11.45 13.45
C SER A 97 -25.28 10.08 13.70
N TYR A 98 -26.57 9.93 13.99
CA TYR A 98 -27.68 10.80 14.35
C TYR A 98 -28.70 9.86 15.01
#